data_AF-A0A699VH01-F1
#
_entry.id   AF-A0A699VH01-F1
#
_cell.length_a   1.000
_cell.length_b   1.000
_cell.length_c   1.000
_cell.angle_alpha   90.00
_cell.angle_beta   90.00
_cell.angle_gamma   90.00
#
_symmetry.space_group_name_H-M   'P 1'
#
loop_
_entity.id
_entity.type
_entity.pdbx_description
1 polymer ?
#
loop_
_entity_poly.entity_id
_entity_poly.type
_entity_poly.pdbx_seq_one_letter_code
_entity_poly.pdbx_strand_id
1 'polypeptide(L)' 'EVELKDLPPHLEYAFLEGDNKLPVIIAKALRDEEKSTLIKVLKSHKRAIAWKLFDIQGINPEFYTHKILMEEDYKPAVQN' A
#
# COMPACT_ATOMS: atom_id res chain seq x y z
N GLU A 1 -11.40 -13.05 -4.87
CA GLU A 1 -11.95 -11.68 -4.92
C GLU A 1 -10.99 -10.78 -4.16
N VAL A 2 -10.70 -9.56 -4.62
CA VAL A 2 -9.79 -8.65 -3.91
C VAL A 2 -10.62 -7.82 -2.95
N GLU A 3 -10.40 -7.98 -1.64
CA GLU A 3 -11.01 -7.11 -0.63
C GLU A 3 -10.31 -5.73 -0.67
N LEU A 4 -11.01 -4.74 -1.24
CA LEU A 4 -10.55 -3.35 -1.30
C LEU A 4 -11.11 -2.58 -0.10
N LYS A 5 -10.32 -1.64 0.41
CA LYS A 5 -10.71 -0.77 1.52
C LYS A 5 -11.48 0.43 0.98
N ASP A 6 -12.31 1.03 1.83
CA ASP A 6 -12.90 2.32 1.50
C ASP A 6 -11.81 3.40 1.38
N LEU A 7 -11.90 4.20 0.32
CA LEU A 7 -10.96 5.26 0.03
C LEU A 7 -11.56 6.63 0.35
N PRO A 8 -10.72 7.61 0.74
CA PRO A 8 -11.10 9.01 0.76
C PRO A 8 -11.65 9.46 -0.61
N PRO A 9 -12.55 10.46 -0.66
CA PRO A 9 -13.28 10.83 -1.89
C PRO A 9 -12.39 11.39 -3.02
N HIS A 10 -11.16 11.81 -2.71
CA HIS A 10 -10.20 12.33 -3.69
C HIS A 10 -9.32 11.23 -4.31
N LEU A 11 -9.47 9.97 -3.88
CA LEU A 11 -8.74 8.82 -4.39
C LEU A 11 -9.67 7.81 -5.04
N GLU A 12 -9.14 7.02 -5.96
CA GLU A 12 -9.85 5.91 -6.58
C GLU A 12 -8.89 4.76 -6.90
N TYR A 13 -9.47 3.58 -7.09
CA TYR A 13 -8.73 2.41 -7.54
C TYR A 13 -8.62 2.37 -9.07
N ALA A 14 -7.44 2.01 -9.53
CA ALA A 14 -7.20 1.59 -10.90
C ALA A 14 -6.47 0.24 -10.91
N PHE A 15 -6.59 -0.52 -11.99
CA PHE A 15 -6.09 -1.89 -12.06
C PHE A 15 -5.03 -2.03 -13.14
N LEU A 16 -3.88 -2.61 -12.77
CA LEU A 16 -2.77 -2.82 -13.71
C LEU A 16 -2.93 -4.12 -14.53
N GLU A 17 -3.88 -4.98 -14.18
CA GLU A 17 -4.20 -6.24 -14.87
C GLU A 17 -5.72 -6.47 -14.96
N GLY A 18 -6.14 -7.38 -15.85
CA GLY A 18 -7.53 -7.82 -15.95
C GLY A 18 -8.00 -8.54 -14.68
N ASP A 19 -9.32 -8.65 -14.52
CA ASP A 19 -9.98 -9.33 -13.39
C ASP A 19 -9.70 -8.72 -12.00
N ASN A 20 -9.63 -7.38 -11.92
CA ASN A 20 -9.41 -6.63 -10.67
C ASN A 20 -8.12 -6.99 -9.92
N LYS A 21 -7.10 -7.47 -10.65
CA LYS A 21 -5.78 -7.81 -10.09
C LYS A 21 -4.87 -6.58 -10.05
N LEU A 22 -3.97 -6.56 -9.06
CA LEU A 22 -2.99 -5.49 -8.83
C LEU A 22 -3.65 -4.10 -8.76
N PRO A 23 -4.48 -3.84 -7.73
CA PRO A 23 -5.06 -2.53 -7.52
C PRO A 23 -3.94 -1.52 -7.19
N VAL A 24 -4.02 -0.35 -7.80
CA VAL A 24 -3.24 0.84 -7.44
C VAL A 24 -4.21 1.96 -7.07
N ILE A 25 -3.81 2.79 -6.11
CA ILE A 25 -4.59 3.95 -5.69
C ILE A 25 -4.06 5.18 -6.43
N ILE A 26 -4.94 5.90 -7.11
CA ILE A 26 -4.61 7.11 -7.87
C ILE A 26 -5.50 8.28 -7.44
N ALA A 27 -5.10 9.50 -7.78
CA ALA A 27 -5.92 10.67 -7.54
C ALA A 27 -7.11 10.71 -8.51
N LYS A 28 -8.32 10.87 -7.97
CA LYS A 28 -9.55 10.98 -8.76
C LYS A 28 -9.60 12.24 -9.63
N ALA A 29 -8.87 13.28 -9.22
CA ALA A 29 -8.79 14.57 -9.91
C ALA A 29 -8.00 14.54 -11.23
N LEU A 30 -7.31 13.42 -11.56
CA LEU A 30 -6.62 13.27 -12.83
C LEU A 30 -7.62 13.27 -13.99
N ARG A 31 -7.22 13.82 -15.14
CA ARG A 31 -7.97 13.68 -16.39
C ARG A 31 -7.81 12.26 -16.95
N ASP A 32 -8.75 11.82 -17.78
CA ASP A 32 -8.75 10.46 -18.31
C ASP A 32 -7.50 10.14 -19.13
N GLU A 33 -6.96 11.12 -19.87
CA GLU A 33 -5.70 10.98 -20.62
C GLU A 33 -4.51 10.79 -19.69
N GLU A 34 -4.48 11.52 -18.56
CA GLU A 34 -3.44 11.42 -17.54
C GLU A 34 -3.51 10.07 -16.84
N LYS A 35 -4.71 9.61 -16.49
CA LYS A 35 -4.94 8.28 -15.91
C LYS A 35 -4.45 7.19 -16.87
N SER A 36 -4.85 7.25 -18.14
CA SER A 36 -4.44 6.27 -19.15
C SER A 36 -2.92 6.23 -19.31
N THR A 37 -2.29 7.40 -19.38
CA THR A 37 -0.83 7.53 -19.50
C THR A 37 -0.11 6.98 -18.27
N LEU A 38 -0.58 7.34 -17.08
CA LEU A 38 -0.06 6.84 -15.81
C LEU A 38 -0.16 5.31 -15.74
N ILE A 39 -1.34 4.74 -16.03
CA ILE A 39 -1.56 3.29 -16.00
C ILE A 39 -0.66 2.58 -17.02
N LYS A 40 -0.43 3.16 -18.21
CA LYS A 40 0.50 2.60 -19.19
C LYS A 40 1.93 2.57 -18.65
N VAL A 41 2.41 3.65 -18.05
CA VAL A 41 3.74 3.72 -17.44
C VAL A 41 3.88 2.72 -16.30
N LEU A 42 2.89 2.64 -15.40
CA LEU A 42 2.87 1.69 -14.29
C LEU A 42 2.86 0.24 -14.79
N LYS A 43 2.10 -0.07 -15.84
CA LYS A 43 2.08 -1.40 -16.48
C LYS A 43 3.44 -1.79 -17.05
N SER A 44 4.18 -0.85 -17.66
CA SER A 44 5.53 -1.10 -18.17
C SER A 44 6.58 -1.30 -17.07
N HIS A 45 6.37 -0.68 -15.90
CA HIS A 45 7.33 -0.68 -14.79
C HIS A 45 6.88 -1.51 -13.58
N LYS A 46 5.96 -2.48 -13.78
CA LYS A 46 5.45 -3.34 -12.71
C LYS A 46 6.54 -3.94 -11.84
N ARG A 47 7.67 -4.39 -12.41
CA ARG A 47 8.81 -4.96 -11.67
C ARG A 47 9.49 -3.97 -10.73
N ALA A 48 9.53 -2.69 -11.09
CA ALA A 48 10.12 -1.64 -10.26
C ALA A 48 9.17 -1.21 -9.12
N ILE A 49 7.85 -1.38 -9.32
CA ILE A 49 6.82 -1.02 -8.34
C ILE A 49 6.49 -2.19 -7.41
N ALA A 50 6.57 -3.42 -7.92
CA ALA A 50 6.32 -4.65 -7.20
C ALA A 50 7.49 -5.07 -6.28
N TRP A 51 8.35 -4.13 -5.87
CA TRP A 51 9.22 -4.33 -4.71
C TRP A 51 8.30 -4.61 -3.52
N LYS A 52 8.05 -5.90 -3.26
CA LYS A 52 7.38 -6.32 -2.04
C LYS A 52 8.26 -5.87 -0.89
N LEU A 53 7.64 -5.64 0.27
CA LEU A 53 8.39 -5.35 1.49
C LEU A 53 9.50 -6.40 1.76
N PHE A 54 9.27 -7.65 1.34
CA PHE A 54 10.23 -8.76 1.39
C PHE A 54 11.43 -8.65 0.44
N ASP A 55 11.32 -7.87 -0.64
CA ASP A 55 12.40 -7.63 -1.59
C ASP A 55 13.39 -6.57 -1.09
N ILE A 56 13.03 -5.82 -0.03
CA ILE A 56 13.92 -4.88 0.63
C ILE A 56 14.82 -5.67 1.58
N GLN A 57 15.98 -6.09 1.07
CA GLN A 57 16.98 -6.84 1.81
C GLN A 57 17.39 -6.05 3.08
N GLY A 58 16.99 -6.55 4.26
CA GLY A 58 17.23 -5.91 5.56
C GLY A 58 15.97 -5.47 6.32
N ILE A 59 14.80 -5.47 5.67
CA ILE A 59 13.50 -5.23 6.31
C ILE A 59 12.82 -6.58 6.52
N ASN A 60 13.11 -7.24 7.65
CA ASN A 60 12.34 -8.42 8.06
C ASN A 60 11.02 -7.94 8.74
N PRO A 61 9.83 -8.36 8.26
CA PRO A 61 8.55 -7.99 8.87
C PRO A 61 8.44 -8.35 10.37
N GLU A 62 9.16 -9.36 10.85
CA GLU A 62 9.21 -9.70 12.29
C GLU A 62 9.78 -8.55 13.14
N PHE A 63 10.70 -7.76 12.59
CA PHE A 63 11.33 -6.62 13.28
C PHE A 63 10.44 -5.36 13.28
N TYR A 64 9.37 -5.32 12.48
CA TYR A 64 8.37 -4.24 12.52
C TYR A 64 7.26 -4.48 13.54
N THR A 65 7.33 -5.59 14.28
CA THR A 65 6.71 -5.62 15.60
C THR A 65 7.55 -4.72 16.48
N HIS A 66 7.13 -3.47 16.68
CA HIS A 66 7.62 -2.65 17.78
C HIS A 66 7.19 -3.31 19.10
N LYS A 67 7.85 -4.42 19.45
CA LYS A 67 7.78 -5.01 20.79
C LYS A 67 8.52 -4.04 21.69
N ILE A 68 7.79 -3.10 22.25
CA ILE A 68 8.24 -2.38 23.43
C ILE A 68 8.39 -3.44 24.51
N LEU A 69 9.64 -3.78 24.85
CA LEU A 69 9.92 -4.66 25.99
C LEU A 69 9.50 -3.89 27.25
N MET A 70 8.41 -4.35 27.87
CA MET A 70 7.97 -3.87 29.17
C MET A 70 8.39 -4.91 30.22
N GLU A 71 8.83 -4.46 31.40
CA GLU A 71 9.03 -5.34 32.55
C GLU A 71 7.71 -6.04 32.91
N GLU A 72 7.78 -7.27 33.45
CA GLU A 72 6.58 -8.10 33.72
C GLU A 72 5.53 -7.42 34.60
N ASP A 73 5.94 -6.44 35.43
CA ASP A 73 5.08 -5.71 36.35
C ASP A 73 4.61 -4.34 35.82
N TYR A 74 4.98 -3.97 34.59
CA TYR A 74 4.64 -2.66 34.03
C TYR A 74 3.16 -2.59 33.60
N LYS A 75 2.43 -1.61 34.13
CA LYS A 75 1.03 -1.36 33.76
C LYS A 75 0.95 -0.18 32.79
N PRO A 76 0.36 -0.34 31.60
CA PRO A 76 0.19 0.77 30.67
C PRO A 76 -0.71 1.84 31.30
N ALA A 77 -0.22 3.07 31.38
CA ALA A 77 -0.99 4.22 31.81
C ALA A 77 -1.31 5.08 30.59
N VAL A 78 -2.59 5.45 30.46
CA VAL A 78 -3.02 6.48 29.50
C VAL A 78 -2.99 7.81 30.23
N GLN A 79 -2.20 8.75 29.74
CA GLN A 79 -2.23 10.12 30.23
C GLN A 79 -3.29 10.90 29.44
N ASN A 80 -4.34 11.34 30.13
CA ASN A 80 -5.36 12.24 29.60
C ASN A 80 -4.90 13.70 29.67
#